data_AF-A0AAV4UG50-F1
#
_entry.id   AF-A0AAV4UG50-F1
#
_cell.length_a   1.000
_cell.length_b   1.000
_cell.length_c   1.000
_cell.angle_alpha   90.00
_cell.angle_beta   90.00
_cell.angle_gamma   90.00
#
_symmetry.space_group_name_H-M   'P 1'
#
loop_
_entity.id
_entity.type
_entity.pdbx_description
1 polymer ?
#
loop_
_entity_poly.entity_id
_entity_poly.type
_entity_poly.pdbx_seq_one_letter_code
_entity_poly.pdbx_strand_id
1 'polypeptide(L)'
;MPDIKSLAQLSPDAEDCPKYDESPWCPCYQFEDGVFLECPTTGIKEIRITLSLIDVPIKSLGIYHLDKNITMLPAKVFVNASISHLLMSYTNLESLDEHALLGLEDSLDSLSIVNSKLKDVPQKALSTLKALTSVDFDSNEIQKVEGYAFYGVPLTTVNLQGNQIESLSEYAFGGLENTLQELLLINNRLSRFPLGALRRLRKLKTLKLVKNFIDDILDDGFTRFTDLQTLDMNSNRLKELHDRSFVTMPRLTVLSLQMNQLFSLDDRVFIHFARIRKPRFEP
;
A
#
# COMPACT_ATOMS: atom_id res chain seq x y z
N MET A 1 -8.87 12.15 -9.93
CA MET A 1 -7.65 12.40 -10.72
C MET A 1 -7.81 13.76 -11.39
N PRO A 2 -6.92 14.73 -11.17
CA PRO A 2 -6.85 15.88 -12.06
C PRO A 2 -6.42 15.37 -13.44
N ASP A 3 -7.03 15.93 -14.47
CA ASP A 3 -6.83 15.56 -15.88
C ASP A 3 -5.37 15.86 -16.28
N ILE A 4 -4.52 14.82 -16.33
CA ILE A 4 -3.07 14.90 -16.64
C ILE A 4 -2.85 15.55 -18.02
N LYS A 5 -3.86 15.52 -18.89
CA LYS A 5 -3.85 16.20 -20.19
C LYS A 5 -3.78 17.73 -20.11
N SER A 6 -4.13 18.35 -18.98
CA SER A 6 -4.18 19.82 -18.87
C SER A 6 -2.86 20.48 -18.45
N LEU A 7 -1.84 19.70 -18.09
CA LEU A 7 -0.51 20.21 -17.68
C LEU A 7 0.65 19.73 -18.58
N ALA A 8 0.40 18.82 -19.51
CA ALA A 8 1.41 18.44 -20.49
C ALA A 8 1.66 19.61 -21.44
N GLN A 9 2.81 20.26 -21.32
CA GLN A 9 3.43 20.87 -22.49
C GLN A 9 3.71 19.72 -23.46
N LEU A 10 2.80 19.53 -24.42
CA LEU A 10 3.02 18.69 -25.60
C LEU A 10 4.12 19.37 -26.41
N SER A 11 5.38 19.26 -25.96
CA SER A 11 6.52 19.49 -26.82
C SER A 11 6.49 18.37 -27.86
N PRO A 12 6.35 18.68 -29.16
CA PRO A 12 6.31 17.66 -30.20
C PRO A 12 7.61 16.87 -30.31
N ASP A 13 8.68 17.32 -29.66
CA ASP A 13 10.03 16.76 -29.70
C ASP A 13 10.64 16.75 -28.27
N ALA A 14 10.10 15.92 -27.37
CA ALA A 14 10.83 15.58 -26.16
C ALA A 14 11.94 14.59 -26.53
N GLU A 15 13.20 15.02 -26.52
CA GLU A 15 14.38 14.20 -26.92
C GLU A 15 14.44 12.83 -26.22
N ASP A 16 13.91 12.74 -25.01
CA ASP A 16 13.95 11.54 -24.16
C ASP A 16 12.76 10.58 -24.36
N CYS A 17 11.71 11.01 -25.10
CA CYS A 17 10.54 10.18 -25.35
C CYS A 17 10.61 9.51 -26.74
N PRO A 18 10.26 8.22 -26.86
CA PRO A 18 10.17 7.56 -28.15
C PRO A 18 9.07 8.19 -29.00
N LYS A 19 9.23 8.13 -30.33
CA LYS A 19 8.21 8.64 -31.25
C LYS A 19 6.95 7.78 -31.13
N TYR A 20 5.79 8.39 -31.37
CA TYR A 20 4.51 7.69 -31.26
C TYR A 20 4.45 6.41 -32.11
N ASP A 21 5.00 6.43 -33.33
CA ASP A 21 4.99 5.27 -34.22
C ASP A 21 5.88 4.10 -33.74
N GLU A 22 6.85 4.37 -32.86
CA GLU A 22 7.76 3.37 -32.30
C GLU A 22 7.16 2.70 -31.04
N SER A 23 6.27 3.41 -30.33
CA SER A 23 5.65 2.97 -29.08
C SER A 23 4.18 3.47 -28.93
N PRO A 24 3.26 3.10 -29.84
CA PRO A 24 1.88 3.57 -29.80
C PRO A 24 1.07 3.01 -28.61
N TRP A 25 1.54 1.91 -28.01
CA TRP A 25 0.92 1.24 -26.86
C TRP A 25 1.31 1.84 -25.50
N CYS A 26 2.33 2.68 -25.46
CA CYS A 26 2.78 3.37 -24.25
C CYS A 26 3.09 4.84 -24.57
N PRO A 27 2.08 5.71 -24.61
CA PRO A 27 2.27 7.16 -24.61
C PRO A 27 3.32 7.64 -23.59
N CYS A 28 4.25 8.46 -24.07
CA CYS A 28 5.34 9.03 -23.30
C CYS A 28 5.15 10.55 -23.16
N TYR A 29 5.41 11.07 -21.96
CA TYR A 29 5.34 12.47 -21.63
C TYR A 29 6.60 12.88 -20.87
N GLN A 30 7.21 13.99 -21.27
CA GLN A 30 8.35 14.58 -20.56
C GLN A 30 7.87 15.75 -19.71
N PHE A 31 8.26 15.77 -18.45
CA PHE A 31 8.10 16.90 -17.54
C PHE A 31 9.45 17.29 -16.93
N GLU A 32 9.51 18.40 -16.19
CA GLU A 32 10.74 18.85 -15.51
C GLU A 32 11.33 17.77 -14.58
N ASP A 33 10.46 16.97 -13.96
CA ASP A 33 10.83 15.92 -13.00
C ASP A 33 11.11 14.54 -13.65
N GLY A 34 11.08 14.44 -14.98
CA GLY A 34 11.48 13.25 -15.75
C GLY A 34 10.43 12.72 -16.72
N VAL A 35 10.65 11.47 -17.19
CA VAL A 35 9.81 10.77 -18.17
C VAL A 35 8.63 10.04 -17.48
N PHE A 36 7.45 10.16 -18.08
CA PHE A 36 6.22 9.49 -17.65
C PHE A 36 5.67 8.63 -18.79
N LEU A 37 5.42 7.35 -18.51
CA LEU A 37 4.87 6.40 -19.47
C LEU A 37 3.51 5.91 -18.99
N GLU A 38 2.53 5.93 -19.88
CA GLU A 38 1.18 5.44 -19.61
C GLU A 38 0.82 4.39 -20.66
N CYS A 39 0.75 3.11 -20.29
CA CYS A 39 0.51 1.98 -21.17
C CYS A 39 -0.91 1.41 -20.96
N PRO A 40 -1.95 1.88 -21.69
CA PRO A 40 -3.34 1.63 -21.35
C PRO A 40 -3.85 0.22 -21.65
N THR A 41 -3.37 -0.43 -22.71
CA THR A 41 -3.69 -1.81 -23.09
C THR A 41 -2.47 -2.38 -23.77
N THR A 42 -1.69 -3.18 -23.04
CA THR A 42 -0.38 -3.60 -23.51
C THR A 42 -0.06 -5.03 -23.10
N GLY A 43 0.87 -5.66 -23.83
CA GLY A 43 1.48 -6.93 -23.47
C GLY A 43 2.89 -6.73 -22.94
N ILE A 44 3.48 -7.79 -22.41
CA ILE A 44 4.85 -7.74 -21.86
C ILE A 44 5.88 -7.47 -22.95
N LYS A 45 5.65 -7.95 -24.17
CA LYS A 45 6.55 -7.74 -25.30
C LYS A 45 6.61 -6.25 -25.66
N GLU A 46 5.44 -5.63 -25.75
CA GLU A 46 5.26 -4.21 -26.07
C GLU A 46 5.91 -3.33 -25.00
N ILE A 47 5.68 -3.64 -23.71
CA ILE A 47 6.36 -2.96 -22.59
C ILE A 47 7.89 -3.04 -22.75
N ARG A 48 8.43 -4.23 -23.01
CA ARG A 48 9.88 -4.41 -23.18
C ARG A 48 10.44 -3.61 -24.36
N ILE A 49 9.71 -3.54 -25.47
CA ILE A 49 10.11 -2.73 -26.63
C ILE A 49 10.16 -1.26 -26.23
N THR A 50 9.11 -0.72 -25.60
CA THR A 50 9.08 0.69 -25.15
C THR A 50 10.24 1.00 -24.21
N LEU A 51 10.48 0.16 -23.21
CA LEU A 51 11.55 0.36 -22.24
C LEU A 51 12.94 0.30 -22.88
N SER A 52 13.11 -0.44 -23.97
CA SER A 52 14.39 -0.49 -24.70
C SER A 52 14.67 0.75 -25.56
N LEU A 53 13.70 1.64 -25.73
CA LEU A 53 13.84 2.90 -26.48
C LEU A 53 14.16 4.08 -25.58
N ILE A 54 14.20 3.90 -24.25
CA ILE A 54 14.35 4.97 -23.26
C ILE A 54 15.60 4.70 -22.44
N ASP A 55 16.62 5.53 -22.65
CA ASP A 55 17.92 5.42 -21.95
C ASP A 55 18.04 6.35 -20.74
N VAL A 56 16.98 7.11 -20.42
CA VAL A 56 16.93 8.01 -19.26
C VAL A 56 16.07 7.42 -18.12
N PRO A 57 16.24 7.88 -16.86
CA PRO A 57 15.38 7.46 -15.76
C PRO A 57 13.90 7.80 -15.98
N ILE A 58 13.03 6.80 -15.82
CA ILE A 58 11.58 6.93 -15.90
C ILE A 58 11.06 7.29 -14.51
N LYS A 59 10.44 8.47 -14.39
CA LYS A 59 9.83 8.92 -13.15
C LYS A 59 8.62 8.06 -12.80
N SER A 60 7.75 7.78 -13.77
CA SER A 60 6.54 6.99 -13.55
C SER A 60 6.24 6.09 -14.75
N LEU A 61 5.97 4.81 -14.50
CA LEU A 61 5.43 3.86 -15.46
C LEU A 61 4.07 3.36 -14.98
N GLY A 62 3.01 3.79 -15.65
CA GLY A 62 1.66 3.27 -15.51
C GLY A 62 1.37 2.18 -16.54
N ILE A 63 0.97 1.00 -16.11
CA ILE A 63 0.50 -0.10 -16.93
C ILE A 63 -0.95 -0.37 -16.55
N TYR A 64 -1.85 -0.17 -17.50
CA TYR A 64 -3.28 -0.43 -17.33
C TYR A 64 -3.69 -1.58 -18.24
N HIS A 65 -4.71 -2.32 -17.82
CA HIS A 65 -5.33 -3.39 -18.61
C HIS A 65 -4.31 -4.28 -19.34
N LEU A 66 -3.31 -4.77 -18.60
CA LEU A 66 -2.36 -5.77 -19.08
C LEU A 66 -3.13 -6.95 -19.69
N ASP A 67 -2.59 -7.54 -20.78
CA ASP A 67 -3.22 -8.69 -21.45
C ASP A 67 -3.85 -9.64 -20.44
N LYS A 68 -5.16 -9.86 -20.60
CA LYS A 68 -6.00 -10.61 -19.67
C LYS A 68 -5.51 -12.03 -19.41
N ASN A 69 -4.72 -12.62 -20.31
CA ASN A 69 -4.16 -13.95 -20.18
C ASN A 69 -2.93 -13.99 -19.25
N ILE A 70 -2.39 -12.83 -18.88
CA ILE A 70 -1.22 -12.70 -18.02
C ILE A 70 -1.69 -12.63 -16.57
N THR A 71 -1.59 -13.78 -15.89
CA THR A 71 -1.90 -13.91 -14.46
C THR A 71 -0.64 -13.91 -13.58
N MET A 72 0.54 -14.02 -14.17
CA MET A 72 1.82 -13.91 -13.48
C MET A 72 2.70 -12.91 -14.22
N LEU A 73 3.26 -11.93 -13.52
CA LEU A 73 4.25 -11.03 -14.11
C LEU A 73 5.56 -11.81 -14.29
N PRO A 74 6.06 -12.00 -15.52
CA PRO A 74 7.20 -12.85 -15.77
C PRO A 74 8.52 -12.20 -15.31
N ALA A 75 9.58 -13.00 -15.22
CA ALA A 75 10.92 -12.54 -14.88
C ALA A 75 11.45 -11.46 -15.83
N LYS A 76 12.29 -10.55 -15.30
CA LYS A 76 13.13 -9.61 -16.07
C LYS A 76 12.36 -8.72 -17.03
N VAL A 77 11.19 -8.22 -16.63
CA VAL A 77 10.41 -7.28 -17.47
C VAL A 77 11.09 -5.92 -17.55
N PHE A 78 11.77 -5.52 -16.46
CA PHE A 78 12.33 -4.17 -16.30
C PHE A 78 13.87 -4.14 -16.23
N VAL A 79 14.56 -5.18 -16.70
CA VAL A 79 15.99 -5.44 -16.45
C VAL A 79 16.97 -4.35 -16.92
N ASN A 80 16.53 -3.42 -17.77
CA ASN A 80 17.33 -2.31 -18.29
C ASN A 80 16.67 -0.93 -18.08
N ALA A 81 15.67 -0.85 -17.19
CA ALA A 81 14.96 0.39 -16.93
C ALA A 81 15.27 0.87 -15.51
N SER A 82 15.42 2.19 -15.34
CA SER A 82 15.42 2.84 -14.03
C SER A 82 14.06 3.47 -13.83
N ILE A 83 13.25 2.93 -12.92
CA ILE A 83 11.86 3.39 -12.67
C ILE A 83 11.72 3.79 -11.21
N SER A 84 11.19 4.99 -10.93
CA SER A 84 10.91 5.44 -9.55
C SER A 84 9.54 4.99 -9.04
N HIS A 85 8.50 5.11 -9.88
CA HIS A 85 7.13 4.75 -9.52
C HIS A 85 6.56 3.79 -10.57
N LEU A 86 6.19 2.58 -10.14
CA LEU A 86 5.57 1.57 -10.99
C LEU A 86 4.12 1.34 -10.56
N LEU A 87 3.18 1.63 -11.45
CA LEU A 87 1.76 1.38 -11.26
C LEU A 87 1.29 0.30 -12.24
N MET A 88 0.69 -0.76 -11.73
CA MET A 88 -0.05 -1.76 -12.50
C MET A 88 -1.50 -1.75 -12.01
N SER A 89 -2.44 -1.39 -12.88
CA SER A 89 -3.84 -1.18 -12.52
C SER A 89 -4.79 -1.92 -13.45
N TYR A 90 -5.88 -2.45 -12.89
CA TYR A 90 -6.91 -3.18 -13.65
C TYR A 90 -6.31 -4.36 -14.46
N THR A 91 -5.44 -5.15 -13.82
CA THR A 91 -4.80 -6.32 -14.44
C THR A 91 -5.38 -7.63 -13.90
N ASN A 92 -5.02 -8.77 -14.50
CA ASN A 92 -5.36 -10.10 -13.97
C ASN A 92 -4.23 -10.73 -13.15
N LEU A 93 -3.26 -9.95 -12.69
CA LEU A 93 -2.11 -10.47 -11.96
C LEU A 93 -2.53 -11.10 -10.64
N GLU A 94 -2.25 -12.39 -10.51
CA GLU A 94 -2.41 -13.19 -9.30
C GLU A 94 -1.10 -13.30 -8.50
N SER A 95 0.04 -13.20 -9.19
CA SER A 95 1.38 -13.32 -8.60
C SER A 95 2.45 -12.65 -9.46
N LEU A 96 3.64 -12.48 -8.88
CA LEU A 96 4.85 -12.03 -9.57
C LEU A 96 5.89 -13.14 -9.50
N ASP A 97 6.61 -13.35 -10.60
CA ASP A 97 7.86 -14.11 -10.58
C ASP A 97 8.87 -13.43 -9.64
N GLU A 98 9.73 -14.21 -8.96
CA GLU A 98 10.69 -13.68 -7.99
C GLU A 98 11.73 -12.73 -8.61
N HIS A 99 11.96 -12.82 -9.93
CA HIS A 99 12.84 -11.94 -10.69
C HIS A 99 12.07 -10.95 -11.56
N ALA A 100 10.75 -10.77 -11.36
CA ALA A 100 9.94 -9.88 -12.19
C ALA A 100 10.42 -8.42 -12.15
N LEU A 101 10.86 -7.97 -10.97
CA LEU A 101 11.32 -6.61 -10.68
C LEU A 101 12.85 -6.46 -10.71
N LEU A 102 13.56 -7.44 -11.30
CA LEU A 102 15.01 -7.36 -11.47
C LEU A 102 15.39 -6.12 -12.29
N GLY A 103 16.40 -5.37 -11.84
CA GLY A 103 16.87 -4.11 -12.43
C GLY A 103 16.35 -2.86 -11.72
N LEU A 104 15.35 -3.00 -10.85
CA LEU A 104 14.70 -1.90 -10.14
C LEU A 104 15.17 -1.74 -8.68
N GLU A 105 16.20 -2.48 -8.27
CA GLU A 105 16.61 -2.65 -6.87
C GLU A 105 16.94 -1.33 -6.17
N ASP A 106 17.61 -0.44 -6.89
CA ASP A 106 18.13 0.81 -6.35
C ASP A 106 17.35 2.04 -6.85
N SER A 107 16.34 1.86 -7.72
CA SER A 107 15.57 2.96 -8.32
C SER A 107 14.12 3.03 -7.85
N LEU A 108 13.48 1.89 -7.57
CA LEU A 108 12.04 1.83 -7.34
C LEU A 108 11.68 2.26 -5.92
N ASP A 109 11.05 3.42 -5.82
CA ASP A 109 10.58 4.03 -4.57
C ASP A 109 9.16 3.55 -4.21
N SER A 110 8.28 3.43 -5.21
CA SER A 110 6.91 2.96 -4.99
C SER A 110 6.43 1.93 -6.00
N LEU A 111 5.81 0.87 -5.50
CA LEU A 111 5.14 -0.15 -6.30
C LEU A 111 3.65 -0.19 -5.98
N SER A 112 2.83 -0.02 -7.01
CA SER A 112 1.37 -0.12 -6.90
C SER A 112 0.86 -1.21 -7.84
N ILE A 113 0.15 -2.19 -7.29
CA ILE A 113 -0.57 -3.23 -8.04
C ILE A 113 -2.00 -3.20 -7.56
N VAL A 114 -2.84 -2.43 -8.23
CA VAL A 114 -4.20 -2.12 -7.77
C VAL A 114 -5.26 -2.71 -8.69
N ASN A 115 -6.45 -2.97 -8.16
CA ASN A 115 -7.56 -3.55 -8.92
C ASN A 115 -7.12 -4.80 -9.72
N SER A 116 -6.39 -5.68 -9.06
CA SER A 116 -5.84 -6.91 -9.66
C SER A 116 -6.30 -8.13 -8.86
N LYS A 117 -5.60 -9.26 -8.94
CA LYS A 117 -6.02 -10.53 -8.32
C LYS A 117 -4.97 -11.14 -7.41
N LEU A 118 -4.07 -10.31 -6.85
CA LEU A 118 -3.01 -10.81 -5.99
C LEU A 118 -3.61 -11.58 -4.82
N LYS A 119 -3.20 -12.84 -4.66
CA LYS A 119 -3.66 -13.72 -3.58
C LYS A 119 -2.79 -13.61 -2.34
N ASP A 120 -1.53 -13.24 -2.54
CA ASP A 120 -0.51 -13.11 -1.51
C ASP A 120 0.37 -11.89 -1.79
N VAL A 121 1.04 -11.38 -0.75
CA VAL A 121 2.10 -10.38 -0.92
C VAL A 121 3.29 -11.04 -1.64
N PRO A 122 3.79 -10.49 -2.76
CA PRO A 122 4.85 -11.11 -3.56
C PRO A 122 6.25 -10.92 -2.94
N GLN A 123 6.44 -11.36 -1.70
CA GLN A 123 7.61 -11.11 -0.86
C GLN A 123 8.95 -11.35 -1.60
N LYS A 124 9.05 -12.47 -2.33
CA LYS A 124 10.29 -12.83 -3.05
C LYS A 124 10.69 -11.77 -4.07
N ALA A 125 9.73 -11.29 -4.86
CA ALA A 125 9.96 -10.25 -5.87
C ALA A 125 10.28 -8.88 -5.24
N LEU A 126 9.78 -8.63 -4.02
CA LEU A 126 10.04 -7.37 -3.31
C LEU A 126 11.41 -7.35 -2.62
N SER A 127 11.88 -8.50 -2.13
CA SER A 127 12.97 -8.59 -1.15
C SER A 127 14.32 -7.98 -1.57
N THR A 128 14.53 -7.72 -2.86
CA THR A 128 15.75 -7.12 -3.41
C THR A 128 15.66 -5.60 -3.57
N LEU A 129 14.49 -5.00 -3.39
CA LEU A 129 14.22 -3.58 -3.69
C LEU A 129 14.62 -2.67 -2.53
N LYS A 130 15.89 -2.30 -2.48
CA LYS A 130 16.50 -1.52 -1.39
C LYS A 130 15.97 -0.10 -1.29
N ALA A 131 15.52 0.47 -2.41
CA ALA A 131 14.95 1.82 -2.46
C ALA A 131 13.45 1.87 -2.18
N LEU A 132 12.76 0.73 -2.06
CA LEU A 132 11.31 0.68 -1.99
C LEU A 132 10.80 1.16 -0.62
N THR A 133 10.07 2.28 -0.63
CA THR A 133 9.50 2.90 0.57
C THR A 133 8.00 2.70 0.67
N SER A 134 7.30 2.49 -0.45
CA SER A 134 5.85 2.38 -0.47
C SER A 134 5.35 1.23 -1.35
N VAL A 135 4.41 0.46 -0.80
CA VAL A 135 3.63 -0.52 -1.57
C VAL A 135 2.14 -0.23 -1.48
N ASP A 136 1.47 -0.34 -2.61
CA ASP A 136 0.02 -0.25 -2.71
C ASP A 136 -0.54 -1.49 -3.41
N PHE A 137 -1.22 -2.34 -2.65
CA PHE A 137 -1.94 -3.51 -3.15
C PHE A 137 -3.46 -3.37 -2.94
N ASP A 138 -4.00 -2.16 -3.03
CA ASP A 138 -5.43 -1.89 -2.94
C ASP A 138 -6.25 -2.74 -3.94
N SER A 139 -7.38 -3.25 -3.47
CA SER A 139 -8.38 -3.92 -4.31
C SER A 139 -7.80 -5.13 -5.04
N ASN A 140 -7.24 -6.05 -4.25
CA ASN A 140 -6.79 -7.38 -4.66
C ASN A 140 -7.56 -8.47 -3.89
N GLU A 141 -7.08 -9.70 -3.93
CA GLU A 141 -7.74 -10.88 -3.33
C GLU A 141 -6.93 -11.47 -2.16
N ILE A 142 -6.11 -10.66 -1.48
CA ILE A 142 -5.27 -11.12 -0.37
C ILE A 142 -6.17 -11.50 0.81
N GLN A 143 -6.08 -12.74 1.26
CA GLN A 143 -6.89 -13.25 2.40
C GLN A 143 -6.11 -13.29 3.71
N LYS A 144 -4.80 -13.45 3.63
CA LYS A 144 -3.90 -13.54 4.80
C LYS A 144 -2.61 -12.81 4.51
N VAL A 145 -2.04 -12.20 5.53
CA VAL A 145 -0.66 -11.69 5.47
C VAL A 145 0.21 -12.62 6.30
N GLU A 146 0.96 -13.47 5.60
CA GLU A 146 1.87 -14.44 6.18
C GLU A 146 3.07 -13.76 6.86
N GLY A 147 3.78 -14.51 7.71
CA GLY A 147 4.95 -14.00 8.40
C GLY A 147 6.03 -13.53 7.42
N TYR A 148 6.66 -12.39 7.71
CA TYR A 148 7.74 -11.79 6.93
C TYR A 148 7.36 -11.40 5.50
N ALA A 149 6.07 -11.14 5.23
CA ALA A 149 5.54 -10.80 3.91
C ALA A 149 6.25 -9.60 3.23
N PHE A 150 6.85 -8.70 4.02
CA PHE A 150 7.57 -7.52 3.54
C PHE A 150 9.05 -7.50 3.97
N TYR A 151 9.61 -8.66 4.30
CA TYR A 151 11.00 -8.74 4.74
C TYR A 151 11.97 -8.43 3.59
N GLY A 152 12.99 -7.61 3.88
CA GLY A 152 14.04 -7.21 2.94
C GLY A 152 13.88 -5.79 2.38
N VAL A 153 12.75 -5.13 2.61
CA VAL A 153 12.45 -3.78 2.08
C VAL A 153 12.22 -2.75 3.19
N PRO A 154 12.69 -1.49 3.04
CA PRO A 154 12.58 -0.46 4.08
C PRO A 154 11.25 0.31 4.02
N LEU A 155 10.11 -0.39 3.94
CA LEU A 155 8.81 0.26 3.73
C LEU A 155 8.43 1.20 4.87
N THR A 156 7.96 2.39 4.49
CA THR A 156 7.33 3.38 5.36
C THR A 156 5.82 3.39 5.24
N THR A 157 5.28 2.96 4.10
CA THR A 157 3.83 2.93 3.81
C THR A 157 3.44 1.60 3.20
N VAL A 158 2.40 0.98 3.77
CA VAL A 158 1.78 -0.25 3.26
C VAL A 158 0.29 -0.03 3.12
N ASN A 159 -0.20 -0.07 1.88
CA ASN A 159 -1.63 -0.05 1.57
C ASN A 159 -2.12 -1.44 1.16
N LEU A 160 -3.03 -2.01 1.95
CA LEU A 160 -3.69 -3.29 1.74
C LEU A 160 -5.22 -3.12 1.75
N GLN A 161 -5.70 -1.93 1.38
CA GLN A 161 -7.13 -1.64 1.31
C GLN A 161 -7.88 -2.58 0.37
N GLY A 162 -9.17 -2.80 0.61
CA GLY A 162 -10.06 -3.42 -0.37
C GLY A 162 -9.73 -4.88 -0.69
N ASN A 163 -9.02 -5.55 0.20
CA ASN A 163 -8.68 -6.97 0.11
C ASN A 163 -9.69 -7.81 0.90
N GLN A 164 -9.38 -9.10 1.08
CA GLN A 164 -10.21 -10.05 1.80
C GLN A 164 -9.52 -10.51 3.09
N ILE A 165 -8.70 -9.65 3.70
CA ILE A 165 -7.80 -10.04 4.79
C ILE A 165 -8.62 -10.40 6.04
N GLU A 166 -8.57 -11.67 6.43
CA GLU A 166 -9.24 -12.21 7.60
C GLU A 166 -8.27 -12.41 8.77
N SER A 167 -6.98 -12.58 8.48
CA SER A 167 -5.97 -12.80 9.52
C SER A 167 -4.59 -12.24 9.13
N LEU A 168 -3.86 -11.79 10.15
CA LEU A 168 -2.49 -11.34 10.06
C LEU A 168 -1.64 -12.24 10.96
N SER A 169 -0.56 -12.79 10.44
CA SER A 169 0.45 -13.49 11.25
C SER A 169 1.04 -12.54 12.30
N GLU A 170 1.47 -13.07 13.46
CA GLU A 170 2.21 -12.29 14.46
C GLU A 170 3.48 -11.63 13.87
N TYR A 171 4.05 -12.24 12.83
CA TYR A 171 5.22 -11.73 12.12
C TYR A 171 4.88 -11.13 10.76
N ALA A 172 3.62 -10.81 10.47
CA ALA A 172 3.16 -10.32 9.15
C ALA A 172 4.03 -9.18 8.60
N PHE A 173 4.42 -8.25 9.49
CA PHE A 173 5.25 -7.08 9.17
C PHE A 173 6.67 -7.18 9.74
N GLY A 174 7.16 -8.40 9.96
CA GLY A 174 8.53 -8.64 10.43
C GLY A 174 9.57 -8.07 9.48
N GLY A 175 10.54 -7.32 10.01
CA GLY A 175 11.53 -6.56 9.24
C GLY A 175 11.20 -5.06 9.10
N LEU A 176 9.95 -4.65 9.36
CA LEU A 176 9.52 -3.26 9.25
C LEU A 176 9.46 -2.51 10.60
N GLU A 177 10.03 -3.08 11.66
CA GLU A 177 9.87 -2.62 13.05
C GLU A 177 10.26 -1.16 13.26
N ASN A 178 11.23 -0.68 12.47
CA ASN A 178 11.81 0.65 12.60
C ASN A 178 11.54 1.56 11.40
N THR A 179 10.75 1.13 10.42
CA THR A 179 10.52 1.88 9.17
C THR A 179 9.05 2.20 8.92
N LEU A 180 8.13 1.25 9.20
CA LEU A 180 6.73 1.40 8.85
C LEU A 180 6.06 2.49 9.69
N GLN A 181 5.47 3.48 9.01
CA GLN A 181 4.82 4.65 9.60
C GLN A 181 3.32 4.68 9.34
N GLU A 182 2.88 4.20 8.17
CA GLU A 182 1.47 4.17 7.80
C GLU A 182 1.05 2.78 7.32
N LEU A 183 -0.01 2.25 7.92
CA LEU A 183 -0.62 0.98 7.55
C LEU A 183 -2.11 1.16 7.29
N LEU A 184 -2.51 0.85 6.05
CA LEU A 184 -3.90 0.96 5.60
C LEU A 184 -4.47 -0.44 5.39
N LEU A 185 -5.44 -0.81 6.23
CA LEU A 185 -6.17 -2.09 6.20
C LEU A 185 -7.68 -1.85 6.02
N ILE A 186 -8.03 -0.77 5.33
CA ILE A 186 -9.41 -0.32 5.11
C ILE A 186 -10.16 -1.37 4.28
N ASN A 187 -11.44 -1.59 4.57
CA ASN A 187 -12.32 -2.45 3.79
C ASN A 187 -11.77 -3.88 3.63
N ASN A 188 -11.48 -4.52 4.78
CA ASN A 188 -11.03 -5.90 4.88
C ASN A 188 -12.00 -6.69 5.78
N ARG A 189 -11.60 -7.89 6.22
CA ARG A 189 -12.45 -8.81 6.99
C ARG A 189 -11.90 -9.09 8.39
N LEU A 190 -11.10 -8.18 8.95
CA LEU A 190 -10.52 -8.37 10.28
C LEU A 190 -11.63 -8.36 11.34
N SER A 191 -11.71 -9.44 12.12
CA SER A 191 -12.68 -9.57 13.23
C SER A 191 -12.12 -9.14 14.58
N ARG A 192 -10.79 -9.01 14.70
CA ARG A 192 -10.10 -8.62 15.94
C ARG A 192 -9.10 -7.52 15.68
N PHE A 193 -8.87 -6.66 16.67
CA PHE A 193 -7.77 -5.71 16.62
C PHE A 193 -6.42 -6.45 16.55
N PRO A 194 -5.55 -6.18 15.57
CA PRO A 194 -4.37 -7.02 15.30
C PRO A 194 -3.16 -6.68 16.18
N LEU A 195 -3.30 -6.68 17.52
CA LEU A 195 -2.21 -6.33 18.44
C LEU A 195 -0.93 -7.14 18.19
N GLY A 196 -1.05 -8.47 18.08
CA GLY A 196 0.10 -9.37 17.90
C GLY A 196 0.93 -9.04 16.65
N ALA A 197 0.26 -8.84 15.51
CA ALA A 197 0.90 -8.53 14.23
C ALA A 197 1.58 -7.15 14.20
N LEU A 198 1.06 -6.19 14.98
CA LEU A 198 1.53 -4.80 14.95
C LEU A 198 2.47 -4.44 16.11
N ARG A 199 2.58 -5.28 17.14
CA ARG A 199 3.29 -4.99 18.40
C ARG A 199 4.73 -4.50 18.22
N ARG A 200 5.42 -4.96 17.18
CA ARG A 200 6.83 -4.62 16.93
C ARG A 200 7.03 -3.34 16.11
N LEU A 201 5.97 -2.75 15.57
CA LEU A 201 6.02 -1.58 14.69
C LEU A 201 6.18 -0.29 15.50
N ARG A 202 7.42 -0.01 15.93
CA ARG A 202 7.75 1.08 16.85
C ARG A 202 7.57 2.47 16.24
N LYS A 203 7.59 2.57 14.92
CA LYS A 203 7.45 3.82 14.15
C LYS A 203 6.06 4.03 13.56
N LEU A 204 5.12 3.12 13.81
CA LEU A 204 3.76 3.24 13.28
C LEU A 204 3.08 4.47 13.87
N LYS A 205 2.71 5.43 13.01
CA LYS A 205 2.04 6.68 13.37
C LYS A 205 0.56 6.66 12.99
N THR A 206 0.22 6.03 11.87
CA THR A 206 -1.13 5.99 11.34
C THR A 206 -1.56 4.55 11.08
N LEU A 207 -2.70 4.18 11.65
CA LEU A 207 -3.36 2.89 11.42
C LEU A 207 -4.81 3.13 11.01
N LYS A 208 -5.17 2.67 9.81
CA LYS A 208 -6.56 2.74 9.32
C LYS A 208 -7.16 1.34 9.20
N LEU A 209 -8.21 1.09 9.97
CA LEU A 209 -8.95 -0.17 10.06
C LEU A 209 -10.44 0.03 9.70
N VAL A 210 -10.75 1.08 8.94
CA VAL A 210 -12.11 1.46 8.55
C VAL A 210 -12.80 0.32 7.80
N LYS A 211 -14.10 0.09 8.03
CA LYS A 211 -14.88 -0.96 7.34
C LYS A 211 -14.27 -2.35 7.51
N ASN A 212 -14.03 -2.75 8.76
CA ASN A 212 -13.72 -4.13 9.12
C ASN A 212 -14.84 -4.69 10.01
N PHE A 213 -14.61 -5.84 10.63
CA PHE A 213 -15.55 -6.52 11.51
C PHE A 213 -15.08 -6.55 12.96
N ILE A 214 -14.20 -5.63 13.35
CA ILE A 214 -13.59 -5.61 14.69
C ILE A 214 -14.67 -5.29 15.73
N ASP A 215 -14.84 -6.18 16.69
CA ASP A 215 -15.86 -6.06 17.74
C ASP A 215 -15.29 -5.72 19.13
N ASP A 216 -13.97 -5.85 19.31
CA ASP A 216 -13.28 -5.55 20.57
C ASP A 216 -11.81 -5.11 20.38
N ILE A 217 -11.30 -4.38 21.38
CA ILE A 217 -9.90 -4.00 21.56
C ILE A 217 -9.46 -4.47 22.95
N LEU A 218 -8.95 -5.70 23.02
CA LEU A 218 -8.46 -6.33 24.25
C LEU A 218 -6.98 -6.06 24.47
N ASP A 219 -6.61 -5.41 25.57
CA ASP A 219 -5.22 -5.24 25.99
C ASP A 219 -4.58 -6.61 26.25
N ASP A 220 -3.53 -6.93 25.49
CA ASP A 220 -2.78 -8.17 25.66
C ASP A 220 -1.74 -8.09 26.79
N GLY A 221 -1.55 -6.93 27.41
CA GLY A 221 -0.61 -6.69 28.50
C GLY A 221 0.84 -6.43 28.06
N PHE A 222 1.19 -6.68 26.80
CA PHE A 222 2.57 -6.62 26.29
C PHE A 222 2.76 -5.61 25.15
N THR A 223 1.69 -5.21 24.47
CA THR A 223 1.75 -4.34 23.30
C THR A 223 1.73 -2.86 23.69
N ARG A 224 2.67 -2.09 23.15
CA ARG A 224 2.74 -0.63 23.31
C ARG A 224 3.11 0.03 21.98
N PHE A 225 2.18 0.75 21.39
CA PHE A 225 2.38 1.58 20.21
C PHE A 225 2.94 2.94 20.64
N THR A 226 4.26 3.05 20.69
CA THR A 226 4.94 4.22 21.25
C THR A 226 4.79 5.49 20.42
N ASP A 227 4.55 5.36 19.10
CA ASP A 227 4.49 6.49 18.17
C ASP A 227 3.12 6.64 17.47
N LEU A 228 2.14 5.77 17.76
CA LEU A 228 0.83 5.81 17.09
C LEU A 228 0.06 7.06 17.53
N GLN A 229 -0.33 7.86 16.53
CA GLN A 229 -1.01 9.15 16.69
C GLN A 229 -2.43 9.11 16.13
N THR A 230 -2.63 8.39 15.03
CA THR A 230 -3.92 8.32 14.33
C THR A 230 -4.40 6.88 14.27
N LEU A 231 -5.57 6.64 14.82
CA LEU A 231 -6.30 5.38 14.72
C LEU A 231 -7.70 5.65 14.16
N ASP A 232 -7.96 5.12 12.98
CA ASP A 232 -9.29 5.16 12.37
C ASP A 232 -9.93 3.78 12.38
N MET A 233 -10.99 3.63 13.18
CA MET A 233 -11.79 2.42 13.31
C MET A 233 -13.27 2.66 12.96
N ASN A 234 -13.54 3.65 12.11
CA ASN A 234 -14.90 3.90 11.62
C ASN A 234 -15.50 2.66 10.95
N SER A 235 -16.82 2.49 11.05
CA SER A 235 -17.55 1.39 10.42
C SER A 235 -17.03 0.00 10.83
N ASN A 236 -16.85 -0.21 12.13
CA ASN A 236 -16.55 -1.53 12.72
C ASN A 236 -17.76 -2.03 13.53
N ARG A 237 -17.57 -3.05 14.37
CA ARG A 237 -18.62 -3.71 15.16
C ARG A 237 -18.40 -3.54 16.67
N LEU A 238 -17.64 -2.52 17.09
CA LEU A 238 -17.34 -2.29 18.50
C LEU A 238 -18.63 -2.04 19.28
N LYS A 239 -18.87 -2.82 20.33
CA LYS A 239 -20.08 -2.71 21.19
C LYS A 239 -19.82 -1.95 22.48
N GLU A 240 -18.62 -2.10 23.01
CA GLU A 240 -18.15 -1.43 24.21
C GLU A 240 -16.66 -1.10 24.07
N LEU A 241 -16.18 -0.17 24.91
CA LEU A 241 -14.77 0.10 25.09
C LEU A 241 -14.47 -0.09 26.57
N HIS A 242 -13.41 -0.80 26.87
CA HIS A 242 -12.97 -1.04 28.24
C HIS A 242 -11.99 0.05 28.69
N ASP A 243 -11.85 0.25 29.99
CA ASP A 243 -10.91 1.20 30.60
C ASP A 243 -9.45 1.01 30.12
N ARG A 244 -9.13 -0.17 29.57
CA ARG A 244 -7.79 -0.53 29.07
C ARG A 244 -7.66 -0.54 27.54
N SER A 245 -8.73 -0.32 26.77
CA SER A 245 -8.72 -0.48 25.30
C SER A 245 -7.66 0.39 24.61
N PHE A 246 -7.32 1.55 25.19
CA PHE A 246 -6.33 2.47 24.61
C PHE A 246 -5.05 2.65 25.44
N VAL A 247 -4.86 1.87 26.50
CA VAL A 247 -3.60 1.88 27.29
C VAL A 247 -2.39 1.54 26.44
N THR A 248 -2.60 0.75 25.38
CA THR A 248 -1.55 0.35 24.44
C THR A 248 -1.09 1.50 23.52
N MET A 249 -1.80 2.63 23.45
CA MET A 249 -1.59 3.72 22.48
C MET A 249 -1.43 5.10 23.18
N PRO A 250 -0.38 5.29 23.99
CA PRO A 250 -0.25 6.48 24.86
C PRO A 250 -0.05 7.81 24.11
N ARG A 251 0.28 7.79 22.82
CA ARG A 251 0.49 8.98 21.98
C ARG A 251 -0.64 9.29 21.02
N LEU A 252 -1.77 8.58 21.13
CA LEU A 252 -2.90 8.80 20.22
C LEU A 252 -3.44 10.23 20.38
N THR A 253 -3.65 10.91 19.26
CA THR A 253 -4.18 12.27 19.17
C THR A 253 -5.48 12.33 18.36
N VAL A 254 -5.63 11.39 17.41
CA VAL A 254 -6.80 11.27 16.54
C VAL A 254 -7.38 9.87 16.66
N LEU A 255 -8.63 9.79 17.10
CA LEU A 255 -9.39 8.54 17.24
C LEU A 255 -10.75 8.70 16.58
N SER A 256 -11.03 7.86 15.59
CA SER A 256 -12.30 7.82 14.87
C SER A 256 -13.03 6.50 15.13
N LEU A 257 -14.25 6.60 15.68
CA LEU A 257 -15.07 5.45 16.11
C LEU A 257 -16.51 5.52 15.56
N GLN A 258 -16.77 6.39 14.58
CA GLN A 258 -18.09 6.58 13.98
C GLN A 258 -18.61 5.29 13.35
N MET A 259 -19.94 5.13 13.27
CA MET A 259 -20.58 3.95 12.69
C MET A 259 -20.13 2.62 13.32
N ASN A 260 -19.91 2.62 14.64
CA ASN A 260 -19.81 1.39 15.45
C ASN A 260 -21.14 1.11 16.17
N GLN A 261 -21.16 0.11 17.06
CA GLN A 261 -22.34 -0.31 17.84
C GLN A 261 -22.22 0.09 19.32
N LEU A 262 -21.54 1.21 19.59
CA LEU A 262 -21.25 1.67 20.94
C LEU A 262 -22.53 2.21 21.61
N PHE A 263 -22.96 1.59 22.70
CA PHE A 263 -24.15 2.01 23.45
C PHE A 263 -23.87 3.10 24.48
N SER A 264 -22.66 3.11 25.04
CA SER A 264 -22.21 4.12 26.00
C SER A 264 -20.68 4.22 25.98
N LEU A 265 -20.18 5.37 26.39
CA LEU A 265 -18.75 5.64 26.51
C LEU A 265 -18.47 6.07 27.94
N ASP A 266 -17.73 5.24 28.67
CA ASP A 266 -17.23 5.63 29.98
C ASP A 266 -16.07 6.62 29.80
N ASP A 267 -16.13 7.75 30.49
CA ASP A 267 -15.06 8.76 30.44
C ASP A 267 -13.70 8.18 30.89
N ARG A 268 -13.69 7.09 31.68
CA ARG A 268 -12.47 6.37 32.10
C ARG A 268 -11.68 5.79 30.92
N VAL A 269 -12.35 5.44 29.82
CA VAL A 269 -11.70 4.97 28.59
C VAL A 269 -10.74 6.01 28.03
N PHE A 270 -11.01 7.30 28.29
CA PHE A 270 -10.21 8.41 27.78
C PHE A 270 -9.24 9.01 28.81
N ILE A 271 -9.14 8.44 30.02
CA ILE A 271 -8.33 9.01 31.11
C ILE A 271 -6.84 9.10 30.76
N HIS A 272 -6.36 8.22 29.87
CA HIS A 272 -4.98 8.20 29.40
C HIS A 272 -4.70 9.20 28.27
N PHE A 273 -5.74 9.83 27.71
CA PHE A 273 -5.60 10.83 26.68
C PHE A 273 -5.61 12.24 27.27
N ALA A 274 -4.44 12.71 27.71
CA ALA A 274 -4.30 14.09 28.21
C ALA A 274 -4.58 15.17 27.15
N ARG A 275 -4.82 14.81 25.87
CA ARG A 275 -4.82 15.74 24.72
C ARG A 275 -5.84 15.47 23.60
N ILE A 276 -6.71 14.46 23.68
CA ILE A 276 -7.68 14.20 22.61
C ILE A 276 -8.87 15.16 22.73
N ARG A 277 -9.21 15.84 21.63
CA ARG A 277 -10.55 16.46 21.49
C ARG A 277 -11.55 15.30 21.46
N LYS A 278 -12.46 15.20 22.43
CA LYS A 278 -13.50 14.15 22.48
C LYS A 278 -14.08 13.96 21.07
N PRO A 279 -14.16 12.73 20.53
CA PRO A 279 -14.72 12.50 19.20
C PRO A 279 -16.11 13.15 19.12
N ARG A 280 -16.39 13.92 18.06
CA ARG A 280 -17.76 14.37 17.80
C ARG A 280 -18.55 13.14 17.39
N PHE A 281 -19.39 12.67 18.30
CA PHE A 281 -20.46 11.73 17.99
C PHE A 281 -21.60 12.55 17.39
N GLU A 282 -21.85 12.36 16.10
CA GLU A 282 -23.15 12.71 15.53
C GLU A 282 -24.04 11.47 15.66
N PRO A 283 -25.26 11.61 16.21
CA PRO A 283 -26.17 10.49 16.47
C PRO A 283 -26.66 9.80 15.19
#